data_AF-A0A5C4M9P4-F1
#
_entry.id   AF-A0A5C4M9P4-F1
#
_cell.length_a   1.000
_cell.length_b   1.000
_cell.length_c   1.000
_cell.angle_alpha   90.00
_cell.angle_beta   90.00
_cell.angle_gamma   90.00
#
_symmetry.space_group_name_H-M   'P 1'
#
loop_
_entity.id
_entity.type
_entity.pdbx_description
1 polymer ?
#
loop_
_entity_poly.entity_id
_entity_poly.type
_entity_poly.pdbx_seq_one_letter_code
_entity_poly.pdbx_strand_id
1 'polypeptide(L)'
;MTDVELLRERADEVTRAPGVGPMGQLADGCVHLRDCARPLGLPDDVTLDDWRVLLEWLSMGVVGLVPKRRLQGLKLQATDQEWSWGAGPELVDPSESLAMALTGRSVALADLTGPGVADLRDRLASN
;
A
#
# COMPACT_ATOMS: atom_id res chain seq x y z
N MET A 1 32.23 10.17 -13.36
CA MET A 1 30.77 10.14 -13.53
C MET A 1 30.16 10.41 -12.18
N THR A 2 29.43 11.50 -12.06
CA THR A 2 28.66 11.88 -10.88
C THR A 2 27.31 11.15 -10.88
N ASP A 3 26.64 11.09 -9.73
CA ASP A 3 25.31 10.48 -9.63
C ASP A 3 24.29 11.15 -10.56
N VAL A 4 24.39 12.48 -10.75
CA VAL A 4 23.50 13.23 -11.64
C VAL A 4 23.75 12.90 -13.12
N GLU A 5 25.01 12.69 -13.53
CA GLU A 5 25.34 12.27 -14.89
C GLU A 5 24.78 10.87 -15.17
N LEU A 6 24.91 9.96 -14.20
CA LEU A 6 24.37 8.61 -14.31
C LEU A 6 22.83 8.62 -14.43
N LEU A 7 22.14 9.38 -13.59
CA LEU A 7 20.67 9.49 -13.66
C LEU A 7 20.19 10.04 -15.01
N ARG A 8 20.91 11.01 -15.59
CA ARG A 8 20.57 11.56 -16.91
C ARG A 8 20.82 10.58 -18.05
N GLU A 9 21.94 9.86 -18.01
CA GLU A 9 22.27 8.83 -19.01
C GLU A 9 21.21 7.73 -19.06
N ARG A 10 20.62 7.39 -17.90
CA ARG A 10 19.70 6.28 -17.73
C ARG A 10 18.22 6.68 -17.72
N ALA A 11 17.90 7.93 -17.99
CA ALA A 11 16.54 8.48 -17.85
C ALA A 11 15.50 7.75 -18.71
N ASP A 12 15.89 7.25 -19.89
CA ASP A 12 15.01 6.54 -20.82
C ASP A 12 15.04 5.00 -20.63
N GLU A 13 15.81 4.48 -19.67
CA GLU A 13 15.90 3.05 -19.43
C GLU A 13 14.75 2.55 -18.56
N VAL A 14 13.96 1.61 -19.10
CA VAL A 14 12.93 0.91 -18.32
C VAL A 14 13.56 -0.32 -17.68
N THR A 15 13.76 -0.25 -16.36
CA THR A 15 14.27 -1.37 -15.58
C THR A 15 13.15 -2.03 -14.77
N ARG A 16 13.22 -3.35 -14.59
CA ARG A 16 12.33 -4.07 -13.69
C ARG A 16 12.96 -4.10 -12.31
N ALA A 17 12.23 -3.70 -11.28
CA ALA A 17 12.71 -3.78 -9.91
C ALA A 17 13.09 -5.23 -9.55
N PRO A 18 14.35 -5.50 -9.14
CA PRO A 18 14.78 -6.84 -8.77
C PRO A 18 13.90 -7.42 -7.65
N GLY A 19 13.48 -8.68 -7.80
CA GLY A 19 12.69 -9.41 -6.79
C GLY A 19 11.18 -9.14 -6.80
N VAL A 20 10.74 -7.88 -6.95
CA VAL A 20 9.31 -7.49 -6.86
C VAL A 20 8.67 -7.17 -8.21
N GLY A 21 9.47 -6.98 -9.27
CA GLY A 21 8.99 -6.68 -10.61
C GLY A 21 8.25 -5.33 -10.70
N PRO A 22 7.48 -5.10 -11.79
CA PRO A 22 6.77 -3.84 -12.02
C PRO A 22 5.81 -3.44 -10.89
N MET A 23 5.28 -4.41 -10.15
CA MET A 23 4.39 -4.16 -9.02
C MET A 23 5.08 -3.43 -7.86
N GLY A 24 6.39 -3.63 -7.68
CA GLY A 24 7.16 -2.86 -6.71
C GLY A 24 7.21 -1.37 -7.06
N GLN A 25 7.43 -1.05 -8.34
CA GLN A 25 7.42 0.34 -8.82
C GLN A 25 6.04 0.98 -8.69
N LEU A 26 4.96 0.23 -8.96
CA LEU A 26 3.60 0.71 -8.72
C LEU A 26 3.36 1.00 -7.23
N ALA A 27 3.75 0.08 -6.34
CA ALA A 27 3.62 0.24 -4.91
C ALA A 27 4.40 1.45 -4.40
N ASP A 28 5.65 1.64 -4.86
CA ASP A 28 6.47 2.81 -4.53
C ASP A 28 5.78 4.09 -4.97
N GLY A 29 5.30 4.15 -6.21
CA GLY A 29 4.58 5.31 -6.74
C GLY A 29 3.34 5.67 -5.91
N CYS A 30 2.48 4.68 -5.65
CA CYS A 30 1.26 4.90 -4.88
C CYS A 30 1.56 5.30 -3.42
N VAL A 31 2.39 4.51 -2.72
CA VAL A 31 2.61 4.66 -1.27
C VAL A 31 3.50 5.86 -0.97
N HIS A 32 4.60 6.05 -1.68
CA HIS A 32 5.53 7.14 -1.38
C HIS A 32 5.02 8.51 -1.83
N LEU A 33 4.21 8.58 -2.89
CA LEU A 33 3.51 9.81 -3.20
C LEU A 33 2.59 10.22 -2.05
N ARG A 34 1.87 9.26 -1.45
CA ARG A 34 1.02 9.51 -0.28
C ARG A 34 1.79 9.77 1.01
N ASP A 35 2.95 9.14 1.21
CA ASP A 35 3.87 9.47 2.32
C ASP A 35 4.22 10.97 2.32
N CYS A 36 4.34 11.59 1.13
CA CYS A 36 4.61 13.02 0.97
C CYS A 36 3.35 13.90 0.98
N ALA A 37 2.33 13.52 0.22
CA ALA A 37 1.16 14.38 -0.03
C ALA A 37 0.17 14.41 1.14
N ARG A 38 -0.09 13.27 1.79
CA ARG A 38 -1.04 13.14 2.90
C ARG A 38 -0.73 14.08 4.09
N PRO A 39 0.51 14.18 4.63
CA PRO A 39 0.79 15.09 5.75
C PRO A 39 0.68 16.57 5.39
N LEU A 40 0.73 16.92 4.10
CA LEU A 40 0.56 18.29 3.61
C LEU A 40 -0.89 18.58 3.21
N GLY A 41 -1.79 17.59 3.27
CA GLY A 41 -3.16 17.71 2.77
C GLY A 41 -3.23 17.97 1.26
N LEU A 42 -2.21 17.55 0.51
CA LEU A 42 -2.15 17.75 -0.93
C LEU A 42 -2.87 16.63 -1.68
N PRO A 43 -3.49 16.95 -2.83
CA PRO A 43 -4.00 15.93 -3.74
C PRO A 43 -2.84 15.17 -4.39
N ASP A 44 -3.16 14.04 -4.98
CA ASP A 44 -2.31 13.23 -5.84
C ASP A 44 -3.13 12.73 -7.04
N ASP A 45 -2.45 12.04 -7.96
CA ASP A 45 -3.02 11.47 -9.17
C ASP A 45 -3.12 9.93 -9.12
N VAL A 46 -3.02 9.30 -7.95
CA VAL A 46 -3.20 7.85 -7.81
C VAL A 46 -4.69 7.54 -7.96
N THR A 47 -5.02 6.79 -9.00
CA THR A 47 -6.41 6.49 -9.34
C THR A 47 -6.96 5.32 -8.53
N LEU A 48 -8.29 5.15 -8.53
CA LEU A 48 -8.92 3.97 -7.92
C LEU A 48 -8.47 2.67 -8.59
N ASP A 49 -8.18 2.69 -9.89
CA ASP A 49 -7.68 1.54 -10.63
C ASP A 49 -6.26 1.16 -10.16
N ASP A 50 -5.39 2.15 -9.90
CA ASP A 50 -4.06 1.91 -9.33
C ASP A 50 -4.17 1.29 -7.94
N TRP A 51 -5.05 1.83 -7.09
CA TRP A 51 -5.30 1.27 -5.76
C TRP A 51 -5.88 -0.13 -5.82
N ARG A 52 -6.76 -0.44 -6.78
CA ARG A 52 -7.31 -1.78 -6.96
C ARG A 52 -6.23 -2.79 -7.30
N VAL A 53 -5.40 -2.48 -8.30
CA VAL A 53 -4.29 -3.33 -8.73
C VAL A 53 -3.31 -3.54 -7.58
N LEU A 54 -3.01 -2.48 -6.82
CA LEU A 54 -2.15 -2.57 -5.65
C LEU A 54 -2.77 -3.44 -4.55
N LEU A 55 -4.03 -3.23 -4.18
CA LEU A 55 -4.72 -3.99 -3.13
C LEU A 55 -4.82 -5.48 -3.48
N GLU A 56 -5.15 -5.83 -4.72
CA GLU A 56 -5.12 -7.21 -5.22
C GLU A 56 -3.75 -7.85 -4.99
N TRP A 57 -2.67 -7.13 -5.33
CA TRP A 57 -1.32 -7.64 -5.15
C TRP A 57 -0.88 -7.75 -3.69
N LEU A 58 -1.10 -6.71 -2.88
CA LEU A 58 -0.76 -6.71 -1.45
C LEU A 58 -1.47 -7.84 -0.71
N SER A 59 -2.72 -8.14 -1.09
CA SER A 59 -3.54 -9.17 -0.48
C SER A 59 -3.00 -10.60 -0.66
N MET A 60 -2.14 -10.83 -1.66
CA MET A 60 -1.47 -12.12 -1.86
C MET A 60 -0.32 -12.37 -0.85
N GLY A 61 0.07 -11.34 -0.10
CA GLY A 61 1.22 -11.33 0.77
C GLY A 61 2.51 -11.12 -0.02
N VAL A 62 3.14 -9.97 0.22
CA VAL A 62 4.34 -9.53 -0.51
C VAL A 62 5.54 -9.56 0.44
N VAL A 63 6.54 -10.37 0.12
CA VAL A 63 7.77 -10.48 0.91
C VAL A 63 8.45 -9.10 1.00
N GLY A 64 8.78 -8.68 2.22
CA GLY A 64 9.42 -7.38 2.49
C GLY A 64 8.47 -6.19 2.61
N LEU A 65 7.19 -6.33 2.22
CA LEU A 65 6.22 -5.23 2.28
C LEU A 65 5.00 -5.57 3.15
N VAL A 66 4.34 -6.71 2.87
CA VAL A 66 3.16 -7.19 3.60
C VAL A 66 3.38 -8.64 4.04
N PRO A 67 3.86 -8.88 5.28
CA PRO A 67 3.99 -10.23 5.82
C PRO A 67 2.63 -10.94 5.82
N LYS A 68 2.57 -12.21 5.42
CA LYS A 68 1.32 -12.99 5.35
C LYS A 68 0.49 -12.94 6.64
N ARG A 69 1.17 -12.96 7.80
CA ARG A 69 0.53 -12.87 9.12
C ARG A 69 -0.24 -11.56 9.33
N ARG A 70 0.16 -10.46 8.68
CA ARG A 70 -0.49 -9.15 8.82
C ARG A 70 -1.96 -9.22 8.43
N LEU A 71 -2.29 -9.95 7.37
CA LEU A 71 -3.65 -10.04 6.82
C LEU A 71 -4.45 -11.26 7.30
N GLN A 72 -3.80 -12.21 7.96
CA GLN A 72 -4.41 -13.50 8.30
C GLN A 72 -5.69 -13.32 9.14
N GLY A 73 -6.81 -13.87 8.66
CA GLY A 73 -8.10 -13.85 9.35
C GLY A 73 -8.76 -12.48 9.45
N LEU A 74 -8.37 -11.51 8.62
CA LEU A 74 -9.03 -10.21 8.50
C LEU A 74 -9.88 -10.16 7.23
N LYS A 75 -10.95 -9.36 7.28
CA LYS A 75 -11.72 -8.96 6.09
C LYS A 75 -11.40 -7.51 5.75
N LEU A 76 -11.06 -7.25 4.50
CA LEU A 76 -10.81 -5.90 3.97
C LEU A 76 -11.96 -5.52 3.04
N GLN A 77 -12.46 -4.30 3.14
CA GLN A 77 -13.55 -3.80 2.32
C GLN A 77 -13.31 -2.33 1.95
N ALA A 78 -13.13 -2.07 0.67
CA ALA A 78 -13.05 -0.70 0.17
C ALA A 78 -14.45 -0.06 0.15
N THR A 79 -14.55 1.23 0.49
CA THR A 79 -15.82 1.99 0.43
C THR A 79 -15.99 2.78 -0.85
N ASP A 80 -14.90 3.04 -1.56
CA ASP A 80 -14.81 3.87 -2.77
C ASP A 80 -14.85 3.05 -4.07
N GLN A 81 -14.81 1.73 -3.96
CA GLN A 81 -14.96 0.80 -5.07
C GLN A 81 -15.44 -0.58 -4.62
N GLU A 82 -15.98 -1.37 -5.54
CA GLU A 82 -16.40 -2.75 -5.27
C GLU A 82 -15.19 -3.67 -5.13
N TRP A 83 -14.46 -3.57 -4.01
CA TRP A 83 -13.33 -4.44 -3.66
C TRP A 83 -13.45 -4.96 -2.24
N SER A 84 -13.25 -6.27 -2.07
CA SER A 84 -13.09 -6.89 -0.77
C SER A 84 -12.15 -8.09 -0.85
N TRP A 85 -11.53 -8.44 0.27
CA TRP A 85 -10.65 -9.58 0.39
C TRP A 85 -10.69 -10.19 1.79
N GLY A 86 -10.54 -11.51 1.86
CA GLY A 86 -10.42 -12.23 3.12
C GLY A 86 -11.74 -12.41 3.87
N ALA A 87 -11.64 -12.87 5.11
CA ALA A 87 -12.76 -13.17 5.98
C ALA A 87 -12.35 -13.03 7.44
N GLY A 88 -13.26 -12.54 8.29
CA GLY A 88 -13.03 -12.30 9.72
C GLY A 88 -13.44 -10.89 10.14
N PRO A 89 -12.86 -10.34 11.23
CA PRO A 89 -13.07 -8.96 11.65
C PRO A 89 -12.74 -7.99 10.52
N GLU A 90 -13.67 -7.07 10.26
CA GLU A 90 -13.62 -6.18 9.11
C GLU A 90 -12.75 -4.94 9.36
N LEU A 91 -12.01 -4.52 8.33
CA LEU A 91 -11.48 -3.19 8.14
C LEU A 91 -12.16 -2.61 6.90
N VAL A 92 -12.93 -1.54 7.11
CA VAL A 92 -13.71 -0.84 6.09
C VAL A 92 -13.21 0.57 6.05
N ASP A 93 -12.83 1.10 4.89
CA ASP A 93 -12.63 2.52 4.60
C ASP A 93 -12.03 2.67 3.16
N PRO A 94 -11.67 3.88 2.67
CA PRO A 94 -11.16 4.05 1.31
C PRO A 94 -9.94 3.17 0.97
N SER A 95 -9.79 2.90 -0.33
CA SER A 95 -8.76 2.00 -0.86
C SER A 95 -7.34 2.46 -0.51
N GLU A 96 -7.09 3.77 -0.55
CA GLU A 96 -5.84 4.38 -0.11
C GLU A 96 -5.55 4.03 1.35
N SER A 97 -6.48 4.29 2.25
CA SER A 97 -6.31 4.07 3.70
C SER A 97 -6.01 2.61 4.01
N LEU A 98 -6.71 1.69 3.33
CA LEU A 98 -6.43 0.25 3.42
C LEU A 98 -5.00 -0.03 2.96
N ALA A 99 -4.63 0.34 1.73
CA ALA A 99 -3.30 0.07 1.18
C ALA A 99 -2.16 0.65 2.02
N MET A 100 -2.31 1.89 2.51
CA MET A 100 -1.35 2.56 3.38
C MET A 100 -1.17 1.80 4.71
N ALA A 101 -2.27 1.37 5.34
CA ALA A 101 -2.19 0.60 6.57
C ALA A 101 -1.57 -0.79 6.34
N LEU A 102 -1.94 -1.48 5.26
CA LEU A 102 -1.41 -2.79 4.91
C LEU A 102 0.10 -2.77 4.65
N THR A 103 0.61 -1.68 4.09
CA THR A 103 2.05 -1.44 3.83
C THR A 103 2.81 -0.88 5.04
N GLY A 104 2.17 -0.84 6.21
CA GLY A 104 2.81 -0.55 7.49
C GLY A 104 2.76 0.90 7.95
N ARG A 105 2.06 1.79 7.23
CA ARG A 105 1.90 3.19 7.65
C ARG A 105 0.81 3.27 8.71
N SER A 106 1.21 3.14 9.98
CA SER A 106 0.30 3.12 11.13
C SER A 106 -0.59 4.37 11.22
N VAL A 107 -0.16 5.51 10.68
CA VAL A 107 -0.94 6.75 10.60
C VAL A 107 -2.25 6.60 9.79
N ALA A 108 -2.32 5.64 8.87
CA ALA A 108 -3.55 5.35 8.12
C ALA A 108 -4.57 4.56 8.94
N LEU A 109 -4.18 3.94 10.07
CA LEU A 109 -5.12 3.25 10.96
C LEU A 109 -6.16 4.19 11.58
N ALA A 110 -5.86 5.49 11.66
CA ALA A 110 -6.81 6.49 12.14
C ALA A 110 -7.97 6.71 11.16
N ASP A 111 -7.76 6.37 9.89
CA ASP A 111 -8.76 6.48 8.83
C ASP A 111 -9.55 5.19 8.65
N LEU A 112 -9.25 4.13 9.42
CA LEU A 112 -9.88 2.82 9.25
C LEU A 112 -10.91 2.55 10.35
N THR A 113 -12.00 1.92 9.94
CA THR A 113 -13.12 1.56 10.79
C THR A 113 -13.32 0.04 10.79
N GLY A 114 -13.89 -0.47 11.89
CA GLY A 114 -14.30 -1.86 12.02
C GLY A 114 -13.51 -2.65 13.05
N PRO A 115 -13.99 -3.86 13.41
CA PRO A 115 -13.42 -4.64 14.50
C PRO A 115 -12.00 -5.16 14.23
N GLY A 116 -11.57 -5.24 12.95
CA GLY A 116 -10.23 -5.68 12.58
C GLY A 116 -9.11 -4.65 12.79
N VAL A 117 -9.45 -3.40 13.09
CA VAL A 117 -8.47 -2.30 13.25
C VAL A 117 -7.53 -2.55 14.44
N ALA A 118 -8.07 -3.08 15.55
CA ALA A 118 -7.26 -3.40 16.73
C ALA A 118 -6.23 -4.51 16.41
N ASP A 119 -6.66 -5.58 15.77
CA ASP A 119 -5.80 -6.68 15.35
C ASP A 119 -4.68 -6.21 14.40
N LEU A 120 -5.00 -5.37 13.42
CA LEU A 120 -4.00 -4.83 12.51
C LEU A 120 -2.99 -3.93 13.24
N ARG A 121 -3.46 -3.08 14.17
CA ARG A 121 -2.59 -2.23 14.99
C ARG A 121 -1.57 -3.05 15.78
N ASP A 122 -2.04 -4.10 16.46
CA ASP A 122 -1.16 -4.96 17.27
C ASP A 122 -0.12 -5.67 16.40
N ARG A 123 -0.51 -6.12 15.21
CA ARG A 123 0.40 -6.74 14.24
C ARG A 123 1.45 -5.77 13.69
N LEU A 124 1.12 -4.49 13.56
CA LEU A 124 2.08 -3.45 13.14
C LEU A 124 3.04 -3.05 14.26
N ALA A 125 2.63 -3.14 15.52
CA ALA A 125 3.49 -2.89 16.67
C ALA A 125 4.44 -4.06 17.01
N SER A 126 4.09 -5.27 16.57
CA SER A 126 4.84 -6.50 16.86
C SER A 126 5.93 -6.83 15.83
N ASN A 127 6.36 -5.85 15.04
CA ASN A 127 7.27 -6.01 13.91
C ASN A 127 8.74 -6.07 14.35
#